data_AF-A0AA92V0N8-F1
#
_entry.id   AF-A0AA92V0N8-F1
#
_cell.length_a   1.000
_cell.length_b   1.000
_cell.length_c   1.000
_cell.angle_alpha   90.00
_cell.angle_beta   90.00
_cell.angle_gamma   90.00
#
_symmetry.space_group_name_H-M   'P 1'
#
loop_
_entity.id
_entity.type
_entity.pdbx_description
1 polymer ?
#
loop_
_entity_poly.entity_id
_entity_poly.type
_entity_poly.pdbx_seq_one_letter_code
_entity_poly.pdbx_strand_id
1 'polypeptide(L)'
;MITKQELLDKIEQANSNDEYLRIVRKYIIHGIPYVFKDNANRYYDFREQIANHWHVGFQEVLILGSGKLGYSYHKNSVFSDESDIDVAIVNQSLFESFYLEI
;
A
#
# COMPACT_ATOMS: atom_id res chain seq x y z
N MET A 1 7.44 -7.94 9.74
CA MET A 1 7.46 -6.99 8.61
C MET A 1 8.91 -6.74 8.23
N ILE A 2 9.20 -6.42 6.97
CA ILE A 2 10.56 -6.09 6.52
C ILE A 2 11.00 -4.76 7.15
N THR A 3 12.28 -4.61 7.51
CA THR A 3 12.82 -3.33 7.99
C THR A 3 13.19 -2.41 6.82
N LYS A 4 13.40 -1.11 7.10
CA LYS A 4 13.81 -0.14 6.08
C LYS A 4 15.12 -0.54 5.40
N GLN A 5 16.13 -0.92 6.18
CA GLN A 5 17.43 -1.30 5.64
C GLN A 5 17.31 -2.56 4.77
N GLU A 6 16.64 -3.61 5.25
CA GLU A 6 16.45 -4.84 4.46
C GLU A 6 15.68 -4.61 3.16
N LEU A 7 14.73 -3.68 3.14
CA LEU A 7 13.99 -3.32 1.92
C LEU A 7 14.93 -2.61 0.92
N LEU A 8 15.73 -1.66 1.39
CA LEU A 8 16.70 -0.94 0.56
C LEU A 8 17.77 -1.87 0.01
N ASP A 9 18.34 -2.74 0.85
CA ASP A 9 19.34 -3.72 0.43
C ASP A 9 18.79 -4.63 -0.68
N LYS A 10 17.53 -5.05 -0.58
CA LYS A 10 16.88 -5.86 -1.63
C LYS A 10 16.67 -5.09 -2.93
N ILE A 11 16.33 -3.81 -2.85
CA ILE A 11 16.16 -2.95 -4.02
C ILE A 11 17.51 -2.73 -4.71
N GLU A 12 18.58 -2.46 -3.95
CA GLU A 12 19.93 -2.28 -4.49
C GLU A 12 20.48 -3.56 -5.14
N GLN A 13 20.13 -4.73 -4.61
CA GLN A 13 20.55 -6.02 -5.17
C GLN A 13 19.73 -6.47 -6.39
N ALA A 14 18.56 -5.87 -6.62
CA ALA A 14 17.70 -6.24 -7.75
C ALA A 14 18.26 -5.71 -9.06
N ASN A 15 18.41 -6.60 -10.05
CA ASN A 15 19.02 -6.32 -11.35
C ASN A 15 18.05 -6.53 -12.52
N SER A 16 16.80 -6.90 -12.26
CA SER A 16 15.78 -7.14 -13.28
C SER A 16 14.40 -6.67 -12.86
N ASN A 17 13.54 -6.37 -13.84
CA ASN A 17 12.14 -5.98 -13.60
C ASN A 17 11.37 -7.05 -12.82
N ASP A 18 11.65 -8.33 -13.04
CA ASP A 18 10.99 -9.42 -12.32
C ASP A 18 11.36 -9.44 -10.83
N GLU A 19 12.62 -9.12 -10.49
CA GLU A 19 13.06 -8.99 -9.11
C GLU A 19 12.41 -7.79 -8.43
N TYR A 20 12.39 -6.62 -9.09
CA TYR A 20 11.67 -5.45 -8.59
C TYR A 20 10.18 -5.75 -8.37
N LEU A 21 9.55 -6.41 -9.33
CA LEU A 21 8.14 -6.79 -9.25
C LEU A 21 7.88 -7.75 -8.09
N ARG A 22 8.80 -8.69 -7.83
CA ARG A 22 8.72 -9.59 -6.68
C ARG A 22 8.85 -8.83 -5.36
N ILE A 23 9.73 -7.84 -5.26
CA ILE A 23 9.89 -7.00 -4.07
C ILE A 23 8.60 -6.21 -3.81
N VAL A 24 8.08 -5.52 -4.83
CA VAL A 24 6.85 -4.72 -4.74
C VAL A 24 5.68 -5.59 -4.31
N ARG A 25 5.45 -6.71 -5.01
CA ARG A 25 4.34 -7.63 -4.69
C ARG A 25 4.46 -8.14 -3.25
N LYS A 26 5.64 -8.61 -2.84
CA LYS A 26 5.82 -9.26 -1.54
C LYS A 26 5.77 -8.31 -0.35
N TYR A 27 6.38 -7.14 -0.46
CA TYR A 27 6.61 -6.26 0.70
C TYR A 27 5.74 -5.00 0.69
N ILE A 28 5.38 -4.49 -0.49
CA ILE A 28 4.63 -3.24 -0.61
C ILE A 28 3.12 -3.50 -0.75
N ILE A 29 2.72 -4.47 -1.59
CA ILE A 29 1.30 -4.70 -1.89
C ILE A 29 0.69 -5.79 -1.02
N HIS A 30 1.39 -6.91 -0.82
CA HIS A 30 0.83 -8.09 -0.17
C HIS A 30 0.87 -8.03 1.37
N GLY A 31 -0.09 -8.71 2.01
CA GLY A 31 -0.16 -8.90 3.46
C GLY A 31 -0.83 -7.75 4.21
N ILE A 32 -1.09 -7.97 5.50
CA ILE A 32 -1.75 -6.99 6.37
C ILE A 32 -0.82 -5.78 6.59
N PRO A 33 -1.29 -4.54 6.37
CA PRO A 33 -0.54 -3.32 6.68
C PRO A 33 -0.15 -3.19 8.15
N TYR A 34 0.98 -2.55 8.43
CA TYR A 34 1.47 -2.30 9.80
C TYR A 34 0.39 -1.71 10.70
N VAL A 35 -0.34 -0.70 10.22
CA VAL A 35 -1.41 -0.02 10.98
C VAL A 35 -2.55 -0.95 11.41
N PHE A 36 -2.71 -2.10 10.74
CA PHE A 36 -3.72 -3.11 11.06
C PHE A 36 -3.14 -4.43 11.57
N LYS A 37 -1.85 -4.47 11.95
CA LYS A 37 -1.14 -5.71 12.30
C LYS A 37 -1.81 -6.52 13.42
N ASP A 38 -2.49 -5.85 14.35
CA ASP A 38 -3.15 -6.46 15.50
C ASP A 38 -4.67 -6.64 15.29
N ASN A 39 -5.21 -6.24 14.13
CA ASN A 39 -6.63 -6.35 13.83
C ASN A 39 -6.90 -6.49 12.31
N ALA A 40 -6.81 -7.73 11.82
CA ALA A 40 -7.04 -8.05 10.41
C ALA A 40 -8.47 -7.76 9.93
N ASN A 41 -9.47 -7.86 10.81
CA ASN A 41 -10.86 -7.57 10.46
C ASN A 41 -11.03 -6.08 10.13
N ARG A 42 -10.43 -5.18 10.93
CA ARG A 42 -10.41 -3.75 10.61
C ARG A 42 -9.75 -3.44 9.26
N TYR A 43 -8.74 -4.19 8.86
CA TYR A 43 -8.16 -4.04 7.53
C TYR A 43 -9.13 -4.42 6.41
N TYR A 44 -9.95 -5.46 6.61
CA TYR A 44 -11.02 -5.80 5.69
C TYR A 44 -12.06 -4.67 5.65
N ASP A 45 -12.63 -4.31 6.80
CA ASP A 45 -13.72 -3.31 6.90
C ASP A 45 -13.30 -1.95 6.33
N PHE A 46 -12.05 -1.53 6.56
CA PHE A 46 -11.52 -0.27 6.06
C PHE A 46 -11.48 -0.24 4.52
N ARG A 47 -11.00 -1.32 3.89
CA ARG A 47 -10.98 -1.41 2.42
C ARG A 47 -12.37 -1.55 1.83
N GLU A 48 -13.25 -2.29 2.48
CA GLU A 48 -14.63 -2.50 2.01
C GLU A 48 -15.39 -1.17 1.93
N GLN A 49 -15.24 -0.31 2.94
CA GLN A 49 -15.85 1.03 2.94
C GLN A 49 -15.39 1.89 1.75
N ILE A 50 -14.09 1.89 1.45
CA ILE A 50 -13.52 2.66 0.33
C ILE A 50 -13.98 2.08 -1.00
N ALA A 51 -13.93 0.75 -1.14
CA ALA A 51 -14.36 0.06 -2.35
C ALA A 51 -15.82 0.34 -2.69
N ASN A 52 -16.69 0.28 -1.68
CA ASN A 52 -18.12 0.57 -1.83
C ASN A 52 -18.38 2.04 -2.18
N HIS A 53 -17.66 2.98 -1.57
CA HIS A 53 -17.82 4.40 -1.86
C HIS A 53 -17.47 4.75 -3.32
N TRP A 54 -16.36 4.21 -3.82
CA TRP A 54 -15.89 4.48 -5.18
C TRP A 54 -16.41 3.50 -6.23
N HIS A 55 -17.22 2.52 -5.84
CA HIS A 55 -17.75 1.46 -6.70
C HIS A 55 -16.63 0.69 -7.45
N VAL A 56 -15.52 0.42 -6.75
CA VAL A 56 -14.36 -0.32 -7.27
C VAL A 56 -14.25 -1.70 -6.61
N GLY A 57 -13.46 -2.58 -7.21
CA GLY A 57 -13.14 -3.88 -6.66
C GLY A 57 -12.35 -3.77 -5.36
N PHE A 58 -12.65 -4.64 -4.39
CA PHE A 58 -11.97 -4.67 -3.09
C PHE A 58 -10.44 -4.85 -3.18
N GLN A 59 -9.96 -5.59 -4.18
CA GLN A 59 -8.53 -5.82 -4.42
C GLN A 59 -7.83 -4.61 -5.07
N GLU A 60 -8.60 -3.66 -5.59
CA GLU A 60 -8.10 -2.44 -6.24
C GLU A 60 -7.78 -1.35 -5.22
N VAL A 61 -8.17 -1.53 -3.95
CA VAL A 61 -7.86 -0.64 -2.82
C VAL A 61 -6.59 -1.13 -2.10
N LEU A 62 -5.50 -0.37 -2.26
CA LEU A 62 -4.19 -0.67 -1.70
C LEU A 62 -3.84 0.33 -0.59
N ILE A 63 -3.27 -0.18 0.51
CA ILE A 63 -2.71 0.65 1.57
C ILE A 63 -1.20 0.65 1.43
N LEU A 64 -0.62 1.83 1.32
CA LEU A 64 0.78 2.05 1.00
C LEU A 64 1.44 2.90 2.10
N GLY A 65 2.62 3.45 1.80
CA GLY A 65 3.25 4.41 2.69
C GLY A 65 3.74 3.82 4.01
N SER A 66 3.84 4.70 5.01
CA SER A 66 4.25 4.33 6.37
C SER A 66 3.21 3.46 7.07
N GLY A 67 1.92 3.62 6.76
CA GLY A 67 0.86 2.73 7.28
C GLY A 67 1.01 1.27 6.85
N LYS A 68 1.59 1.03 5.67
CA LYS A 68 1.91 -0.33 5.19
C LYS A 68 3.13 -0.93 5.88
N LEU A 69 4.22 -0.18 5.95
CA LEU A 69 5.54 -0.71 6.35
C LEU A 69 5.85 -0.52 7.84
N GLY A 70 5.18 0.41 8.51
CA GLY A 70 5.50 0.87 9.87
C GLY A 70 6.56 1.97 9.93
N TYR A 71 7.06 2.41 8.77
CA TYR A 71 8.04 3.48 8.65
C TYR A 71 7.92 4.14 7.27
N SER A 72 8.38 5.38 7.16
CA SER A 72 8.46 6.05 5.86
C SER A 72 9.69 5.55 5.07
N TYR A 73 9.47 5.17 3.81
CA TYR A 73 10.59 4.88 2.89
C TYR A 73 11.34 6.15 2.48
N HIS A 74 10.65 7.30 2.40
CA HIS A 74 11.23 8.59 2.00
C HIS A 74 11.80 9.40 3.19
N LYS A 75 11.07 9.43 4.31
CA LYS A 75 11.47 10.19 5.52
C LYS A 75 12.18 9.28 6.51
N ASN A 76 12.94 9.85 7.44
CA ASN A 76 13.49 9.10 8.57
C ASN A 76 12.52 9.13 9.77
N SER A 77 11.29 8.65 9.56
CA SER A 77 10.22 8.64 10.56
C SER A 77 9.54 7.27 10.64
N VAL A 78 9.09 6.96 11.86
CA VAL A 78 8.31 5.75 12.18
C VAL A 78 6.82 6.10 12.08
N PHE A 79 5.99 5.13 11.73
CA PHE A 79 4.54 5.30 11.76
C PHE A 79 4.05 5.49 13.20
N SER A 80 3.18 6.46 13.42
CA SER A 80 2.58 6.82 14.71
C SER A 80 1.11 7.24 14.52
N ASP A 81 0.42 7.57 15.61
CA ASP A 81 -0.98 7.99 15.56
C ASP A 81 -1.19 9.33 14.86
N GLU A 82 -0.13 10.12 14.68
CA GLU A 82 -0.11 11.36 13.90
C GLU A 82 0.20 11.13 12.41
N SER A 83 0.45 9.88 12.00
CA SER A 83 0.73 9.53 10.61
C SER A 83 -0.54 9.31 9.81
N ASP A 84 -0.58 9.85 8.59
CA ASP A 84 -1.66 9.59 7.63
C ASP A 84 -1.63 8.12 7.13
N ILE A 85 -2.78 7.66 6.64
CA ILE A 85 -2.89 6.37 5.94
C ILE A 85 -2.98 6.65 4.43
N ASP A 86 -1.90 6.33 3.72
CA ASP A 86 -1.84 6.45 2.27
C ASP A 86 -2.62 5.31 1.59
N VAL A 87 -3.61 5.66 0.77
CA VAL A 87 -4.42 4.70 0.00
C VAL A 87 -4.27 4.99 -1.50
N ALA A 88 -4.07 3.93 -2.28
CA ALA A 88 -4.14 3.99 -3.74
C ALA A 88 -5.32 3.14 -4.24
N ILE A 89 -6.08 3.67 -5.19
CA ILE A 89 -7.11 2.95 -5.91
C ILE A 89 -6.63 2.75 -7.35
N VAL A 90 -6.51 1.50 -7.79
CA VAL A 90 -6.06 1.14 -9.14
C VAL A 90 -7.23 0.53 -9.89
N ASN A 91 -8.04 1.37 -10.53
CA ASN A 91 -9.22 0.95 -11.30
C ASN A 91 -9.30 1.76 -12.61
N GLN A 92 -9.47 1.06 -13.73
CA GLN A 92 -9.50 1.67 -15.06
C GLN A 92 -10.74 2.54 -15.26
N SER A 93 -11.93 2.03 -14.96
CA SER A 93 -13.19 2.75 -15.21
C SER A 93 -13.30 4.03 -14.37
N LEU A 94 -12.84 3.99 -13.12
CA LEU A 94 -12.77 5.17 -12.24
C LEU A 94 -11.76 6.20 -12.77
N PHE A 95 -10.60 5.75 -13.26
CA PHE A 95 -9.64 6.66 -13.88
C PHE A 95 -10.23 7.34 -15.12
N GLU A 96 -10.86 6.56 -16.00
CA GLU A 96 -11.52 7.07 -17.21
C GLU A 96 -12.65 8.06 -16.87
N SER A 97 -13.47 7.78 -15.83
CA SER A 97 -14.55 8.70 -15.44
C SER A 97 -14.00 10.06 -14.98
N PHE A 98 -12.96 10.07 -14.14
CA PHE A 98 -12.32 11.33 -13.72
C PHE A 98 -11.64 12.06 -14.87
N TYR A 99 -10.96 11.34 -15.76
CA TYR A 99 -10.27 11.95 -16.89
C TYR A 99 -11.23 12.60 -17.89
N LEU A 100 -12.40 12.01 -18.11
CA LEU A 100 -13.43 12.57 -18.99
C LEU A 100 -14.18 13.78 -18.38
N GLU A 101 -14.07 14.00 -17.07
CA GLU A 101 -14.65 15.15 -16.38
C GLU A 101 -13.74 16.40 -16.39
N ILE A 102 -12.49 16.28 -16.88
CA ILE A 102 -11.49 17.36 -16.99
C ILE A 102 -11.44 17.88 -18.43
#